data_AF-A0A2V6DIL5-F1
#
_entry.id   AF-A0A2V6DIL5-F1
#
_cell.length_a   1.000
_cell.length_b   1.000
_cell.length_c   1.000
_cell.angle_alpha   90.00
_cell.angle_beta   90.00
_cell.angle_gamma   90.00
#
_symmetry.space_group_name_H-M   'P 1'
#
loop_
_entity.id
_entity.type
_entity.pdbx_description
1 polymer ?
#
loop_
_entity_poly.entity_id
_entity_poly.type
_entity_poly.pdbx_seq_one_letter_code
_entity_poly.pdbx_strand_id
1 'polypeptide(L)' 'MFPPQPKPLPRQARLILVFSTTGLGDGLFDSAAIRNLKLGHPAAKLIVCAHRTRQAVALHNPCVDEVVPLENPPFVN' A
#
# COMPACT_ATOMS: atom_id res chain seq x y z
N MET A 1 15.62 1.91 29.01
CA MET A 1 14.35 2.05 28.29
C MET A 1 14.10 0.73 27.56
N PHE A 2 13.08 -0.04 27.94
CA PHE A 2 12.80 -1.31 27.26
C PHE A 2 12.21 -1.03 25.87
N PRO A 3 12.50 -1.87 24.85
CA PRO A 3 11.88 -1.73 23.55
C PRO A 3 10.36 -1.89 23.66
N PRO A 4 9.56 -1.17 22.86
CA PRO A 4 8.12 -1.32 22.86
C PRO A 4 7.75 -2.78 22.54
N GLN A 5 6.91 -3.37 23.38
CA GLN A 5 6.37 -4.71 23.16
C GLN A 5 5.31 -4.65 22.05
N PRO A 6 5.34 -5.55 21.04
CA PRO A 6 4.33 -5.59 20.00
C PRO A 6 2.96 -5.85 20.62
N LYS A 7 1.98 -4.98 20.35
CA LYS A 7 0.58 -5.25 20.69
C LYS A 7 0.01 -6.27 19.70
N PRO A 8 -0.99 -7.08 20.10
CA PRO A 8 -1.71 -7.93 19.17
C PRO A 8 -2.29 -7.09 18.03
N LEU A 9 -2.17 -7.61 16.81
CA LEU A 9 -2.75 -6.95 15.65
C LEU A 9 -4.29 -6.91 15.80
N PRO A 10 -4.93 -5.78 15.46
CA PRO A 10 -6.39 -5.70 15.50
C PRO A 10 -7.00 -6.69 14.51
N ARG A 11 -8.10 -7.34 14.89
CA ARG A 11 -8.84 -8.28 14.02
C ARG A 11 -9.37 -7.65 12.74
N GLN A 12 -9.63 -6.34 12.77
CA GLN A 12 -10.10 -5.58 11.63
C GLN A 12 -9.14 -4.41 11.38
N ALA A 13 -8.51 -4.41 10.20
CA ALA A 13 -7.76 -3.27 9.73
C ALA A 13 -8.74 -2.11 9.44
N ARG A 14 -8.41 -0.91 9.93
CA ARG A 14 -9.12 0.34 9.60
C ARG A 14 -8.35 1.17 8.57
N LEU A 15 -7.05 0.96 8.50
CA LEU A 15 -6.12 1.62 7.61
C LEU A 15 -5.10 0.57 7.13
N ILE A 16 -4.87 0.54 5.82
CA ILE A 16 -3.90 -0.33 5.18
C ILE A 16 -2.98 0.57 4.35
N LEU A 17 -1.68 0.51 4.63
CA LEU A 17 -0.65 1.23 3.88
C LEU A 17 0.16 0.23 3.06
N VAL A 18 0.17 0.42 1.75
CA VAL A 18 0.89 -0.44 0.80
C VAL A 18 2.06 0.34 0.22
N PHE A 19 3.27 -0.22 0.28
CA PHE A 19 4.44 0.33 -0.39
C PHE A 19 4.64 -0.42 -1.72
N SER A 20 4.27 0.22 -2.82
CA SER A 20 4.50 -0.27 -4.17
C SER A 20 5.64 0.55 -4.79
N THR A 21 6.86 0.20 -4.43
CA THR A 21 8.08 0.96 -4.79
C THR A 21 8.90 0.32 -5.90
N THR A 22 8.48 -0.82 -6.43
CA THR A 22 9.24 -1.58 -7.43
C THR A 22 8.72 -1.31 -8.86
N GLY A 23 9.07 -2.14 -9.85
CA GLY A 23 8.86 -1.86 -11.28
C GLY A 23 7.38 -1.66 -11.67
N LEU A 24 7.11 -1.19 -12.90
CA LEU A 24 5.73 -1.06 -13.40
C LEU A 24 4.97 -2.40 -13.41
N GLY A 25 5.67 -3.49 -13.73
CA GLY A 25 5.09 -4.83 -13.69
C GLY A 25 4.62 -5.21 -12.29
N ASP A 26 5.38 -4.85 -11.27
CA ASP A 26 5.05 -5.15 -9.88
C ASP A 26 3.79 -4.41 -9.43
N GLY A 27 3.62 -3.14 -9.84
CA GLY A 27 2.37 -2.40 -9.57
C GLY A 27 1.11 -3.05 -10.16
N LEU A 28 1.24 -3.75 -11.30
CA LEU A 28 0.14 -4.52 -11.88
C LEU A 28 -0.16 -5.78 -11.06
N PHE A 29 0.86 -6.50 -10.59
CA PHE A 29 0.69 -7.64 -9.70
C PHE A 29 0.12 -7.25 -8.34
N ASP A 30 0.56 -6.10 -7.80
CA ASP A 30 0.07 -5.53 -6.55
C ASP A 30 -1.43 -5.25 -6.60
N SER A 31 -1.98 -4.96 -7.79
CA SER A 31 -3.41 -4.68 -7.95
C SER A 31 -4.30 -5.86 -7.54
N ALA A 32 -3.86 -7.10 -7.76
CA ALA A 32 -4.58 -8.29 -7.30
C ALA A 32 -4.54 -8.41 -5.77
N ALA A 33 -3.38 -8.13 -5.15
CA ALA A 33 -3.22 -8.13 -3.70
C ALA A 33 -4.06 -7.02 -3.03
N ILE A 34 -4.03 -5.80 -3.59
CA ILE A 34 -4.82 -4.65 -3.17
C ILE A 34 -6.31 -4.97 -3.20
N ARG A 35 -6.79 -5.62 -4.28
CA ARG A 35 -8.20 -6.03 -4.38
C ARG A 35 -8.57 -7.02 -3.27
N ASN A 36 -7.74 -8.03 -3.02
CA ASN A 36 -7.99 -9.00 -1.96
C ASN A 36 -7.99 -8.35 -0.56
N LEU A 37 -7.09 -7.38 -0.33
CA LEU A 37 -7.07 -6.59 0.91
C LEU A 37 -8.37 -5.80 1.11
N LYS A 38 -8.87 -5.14 0.06
CA LYS A 38 -10.15 -4.40 0.14
C LYS A 38 -11.34 -5.34 0.35
N LEU A 39 -11.35 -6.52 -0.27
CA LEU A 39 -12.41 -7.52 -0.05
C LEU A 39 -12.38 -8.10 1.37
N GLY A 40 -11.19 -8.37 1.93
CA GLY A 40 -11.04 -8.86 3.30
C GLY A 40 -11.30 -7.79 4.37
N HIS A 41 -11.10 -6.52 4.02
CA HIS A 41 -11.31 -5.38 4.91
C HIS A 41 -12.08 -4.24 4.20
N PRO A 42 -13.39 -4.41 3.90
CA PRO A 42 -14.14 -3.45 3.08
C PRO A 42 -14.22 -2.04 3.66
N ALA A 43 -14.22 -1.93 4.99
CA ALA A 43 -14.26 -0.66 5.71
C ALA A 43 -12.87 0.00 5.89
N ALA A 44 -11.78 -0.68 5.53
CA ALA A 44 -10.45 -0.12 5.65
C ALA A 44 -10.20 0.93 4.56
N LYS A 45 -9.57 2.04 4.95
CA LYS A 45 -8.94 2.97 4.01
C LYS A 45 -7.64 2.34 3.50
N LEU A 46 -7.46 2.26 2.20
CA LEU A 46 -6.28 1.69 1.55
C LEU A 46 -5.50 2.81 0.85
N ILE A 47 -4.29 3.05 1.35
CA ILE A 47 -3.38 4.08 0.85
C ILE A 47 -2.20 3.38 0.19
N VAL A 48 -1.86 3.80 -1.02
CA VAL A 48 -0.69 3.28 -1.75
C VAL A 48 0.39 4.36 -1.81
N CYS A 49 1.55 4.05 -1.23
CA CYS A 49 2.79 4.76 -1.46
C CYS A 49 3.41 4.25 -2.76
N ALA A 50 3.45 5.09 -3.80
CA ALA A 50 3.98 4.72 -5.10
C ALA A 50 5.03 5.72 -5.58
N HIS A 51 6.01 5.23 -6.36
CA HIS A 51 6.98 6.11 -7.01
C HIS A 51 6.28 7.05 -7.99
N ARG A 52 6.69 8.32 -8.04
CA ARG A 52 6.03 9.38 -8.85
C ARG A 52 5.82 9.00 -10.32
N THR A 53 6.75 8.27 -10.93
CA THR A 53 6.68 7.86 -12.35
C THR A 53 5.79 6.63 -12.60
N ARG A 54 5.36 5.92 -11.55
CA ARG A 54 4.66 4.64 -11.63
C ARG A 54 3.30 4.63 -10.93
N GLN A 55 2.96 5.72 -10.25
CA GLN A 55 1.71 5.88 -9.50
C GLN A 55 0.44 5.75 -10.36
N ALA A 56 0.54 5.84 -11.69
CA ALA A 56 -0.61 5.75 -12.59
C ALA A 56 -1.42 4.47 -12.38
N VAL A 57 -0.78 3.33 -12.12
CA VAL A 57 -1.49 2.06 -11.85
C VAL A 57 -2.32 2.16 -10.57
N ALA A 58 -1.74 2.69 -9.50
CA ALA A 58 -2.43 2.87 -8.22
C ALA A 58 -3.56 3.91 -8.33
N LEU A 59 -3.35 5.00 -9.06
CA LEU A 59 -4.36 6.06 -9.27
C LEU A 59 -5.62 5.57 -10.00
N HIS A 60 -5.48 4.56 -10.85
CA HIS A 60 -6.61 4.00 -11.60
C HIS A 60 -7.18 2.72 -10.97
N ASN A 61 -6.65 2.29 -9.81
CA ASN A 61 -7.14 1.10 -9.13
C ASN A 61 -8.34 1.47 -8.24
N PRO A 62 -9.55 0.91 -8.48
CA PRO A 62 -10.77 1.28 -7.75
C PRO A 62 -10.76 0.84 -6.28
N CYS A 63 -9.81 0.01 -5.87
CA CYS A 63 -9.64 -0.42 -4.49
C CYS A 63 -8.69 0.48 -3.68
N VAL A 64 -8.09 1.49 -4.32
CA VAL A 64 -7.18 2.45 -3.69
C VAL A 64 -7.95 3.73 -3.37
N ASP A 65 -7.94 4.13 -2.10
CA ASP A 65 -8.63 5.35 -1.66
C ASP A 65 -7.72 6.59 -1.78
N GLU A 66 -6.40 6.42 -1.69
CA GLU A 66 -5.44 7.51 -1.76
C GLU A 66 -4.07 7.01 -2.28
N VAL A 67 -3.39 7.85 -3.06
CA VAL A 67 -2.03 7.60 -3.53
C VAL A 67 -1.10 8.67 -2.99
N VAL A 68 -0.06 8.24 -2.28
CA VAL A 68 0.98 9.12 -1.76
C VAL A 68 2.22 8.98 -2.66
N PRO A 69 2.62 10.05 -3.38
CA PRO A 69 3.80 10.00 -4.21
C PRO A 69 5.07 9.97 -3.35
N LEU A 70 5.99 9.07 -3.68
CA LEU A 70 7.30 8.96 -3.05
C LEU A 70 8.37 9.56 -3.97
N GLU A 71 9.07 10.59 -3.48
CA GLU A 71 10.02 11.39 -4.28
C GLU A 71 11.41 10.75 -4.40
N ASN A 72 11.79 9.87 -3.48
CA ASN A 72 13.04 9.08 -3.52
C ASN A 72 12.73 7.61 -3.25
N PRO A 73 13.15 6.65 -4.10
CA PRO A 73 13.04 5.23 -3.75
C PRO A 73 13.82 4.96 -2.45
N PRO A 74 13.30 4.17 -1.50
CA PRO A 74 14.08 3.74 -0.34
C PRO A 74 15.28 2.83 -0.71
N PHE A 75 15.42 2.46 -1.99
CA PHE A 75 16.53 1.66 -2.50
C PHE A 75 16.95 2.18 -3.88
N VAL A 76 18.03 2.95 -3.91
CA VAL A 76 18.84 3.19 -5.10
C VAL A 76 20.22 2.60 -4.80
N ASN A 77 20.57 1.51 -5.48
CA ASN A 77 21.97 1.14 -5.71
C ASN A 77 22.50 1.98 -6.86
#